data_AF-A0A8J6FMT5-F1
#
_entry.id   AF-A0A8J6FMT5-F1
#
_cell.length_a   1.000
_cell.length_b   1.000
_cell.length_c   1.000
_cell.angle_alpha   90.00
_cell.angle_beta   90.00
_cell.angle_gamma   90.00
#
_symmetry.space_group_name_H-M   'P 1'
#
loop_
_entity.id
_entity.type
_entity.pdbx_description
1 polymer ?
#
loop_
_entity_poly.entity_id
_entity_poly.type
_entity_poly.pdbx_seq_one_letter_code
_entity_poly.pdbx_strand_id
1 'polypeptide(L)'
;MKLLLHTKPISLVIDLGAGKGYLSSYLSMRYDLNVYGIDSSHTNTDGANERNRKLKKYWQVYKTNARTTSKAKKSDQNKEGLLPKNSCQDVNADQDFSRPRSDIRCSRLSNSELFIDANSLFSDSSKLTSSPEDIQEVEKAQTDSSSDSAVSFLDILPAGAVEVSSMSQSVSRVLSEEEKQQRKMENIKAKKLRESHVYSPLTSHVTADTELHDIIADLEDSIMVGLHTCGDLAPNTLRIFSSKPEIKAVCSVGCCYHFLSEQFEHLEEEPTEGSWGFPMSQYLKDMGWHIGRNARMSACLALERVAVGQGLPTESLFYRAVLQVLCKEVYGITQRSYSLVPQNKTILKIDQRVGKIFSKSSSFTDYVRKSLKKFGQDDSKLTDQEIMGYYQNYEPRRNELEAFNRLKVFLAPCIEALILLDRLCYLREQGNIAWSGLVKLFDPVKSPRCYAVVSLKQP
;
A
#
# COMPACT_ATOMS: atom_id res chain seq x y z
N MET A 1 -2.39 -14.70 -10.67
CA MET A 1 -2.75 -14.14 -12.00
C MET A 1 -3.00 -15.21 -13.07
N LYS A 2 -2.18 -16.27 -13.21
CA LYS A 2 -2.48 -17.39 -14.13
C LYS A 2 -3.77 -18.18 -13.82
N LEU A 3 -4.30 -18.06 -12.61
CA LEU A 3 -5.49 -18.77 -12.15
C LEU A 3 -6.85 -18.17 -12.61
N LEU A 4 -6.85 -17.03 -13.32
CA LEU A 4 -8.07 -16.25 -13.64
C LEU A 4 -8.74 -16.58 -15.00
N LEU A 5 -8.28 -17.59 -15.75
CA LEU A 5 -8.46 -17.61 -17.21
C LEU A 5 -9.01 -18.91 -17.81
N HIS A 6 -9.90 -19.66 -17.14
CA HIS A 6 -10.40 -20.93 -17.71
C HIS A 6 -11.68 -20.84 -18.54
N THR A 7 -12.37 -19.69 -18.62
CA THR A 7 -13.60 -19.57 -19.42
C THR A 7 -13.56 -18.46 -20.48
N LYS A 8 -12.69 -17.46 -20.31
CA LYS A 8 -12.25 -16.52 -21.36
C LYS A 8 -10.95 -15.85 -20.87
N PRO A 9 -9.88 -15.76 -21.67
CA PRO A 9 -8.68 -15.09 -21.22
C PRO A 9 -8.93 -13.57 -21.12
N ILE A 10 -9.15 -13.08 -19.89
CA ILE A 10 -9.14 -11.65 -19.60
C ILE A 10 -7.75 -11.09 -19.91
N SER A 11 -7.67 -10.24 -20.92
CA SER A 11 -6.44 -9.58 -21.37
C SER A 11 -6.31 -8.15 -20.85
N LEU A 12 -7.39 -7.57 -20.33
CA LEU A 12 -7.48 -6.19 -19.86
C LEU A 12 -7.26 -6.08 -18.34
N VAL A 13 -6.34 -5.21 -17.94
CA VAL A 13 -6.09 -4.88 -16.54
C VAL A 13 -6.24 -3.37 -16.31
N ILE A 14 -6.93 -3.01 -15.23
CA ILE A 14 -7.05 -1.63 -14.76
C ILE A 14 -6.25 -1.52 -13.46
N ASP A 15 -5.17 -0.73 -13.49
CA ASP A 15 -4.29 -0.46 -12.35
C ASP A 15 -4.67 0.89 -11.73
N LEU A 16 -5.35 0.86 -10.59
CA LEU A 16 -5.81 2.04 -9.87
C LEU A 16 -4.77 2.53 -8.87
N GLY A 17 -4.49 3.84 -8.90
CA GLY A 17 -3.37 4.41 -8.15
C GLY A 17 -2.03 3.96 -8.73
N ALA A 18 -1.95 3.93 -10.08
CA ALA A 18 -0.79 3.42 -10.81
C ALA A 18 0.49 4.20 -10.49
N GLY A 19 0.38 5.43 -9.95
CA GLY A 19 1.49 6.30 -9.68
C GLY A 19 2.27 6.55 -10.95
N LYS A 20 3.58 6.29 -10.91
CA LYS A 20 4.42 6.43 -12.11
C LYS A 20 4.24 5.26 -13.09
N GLY A 21 3.42 4.24 -12.82
CA GLY A 21 3.15 3.10 -13.72
C GLY A 21 4.22 2.00 -13.72
N TYR A 22 4.78 1.65 -12.55
CA TYR A 22 5.76 0.55 -12.44
C TYR A 22 5.06 -0.80 -12.63
N LEU A 23 3.99 -1.05 -11.88
CA LEU A 23 3.18 -2.26 -12.01
C LEU A 23 2.59 -2.37 -13.40
N SER A 24 1.97 -1.30 -13.90
CA SER A 24 1.34 -1.29 -15.21
C SER A 24 2.31 -1.68 -16.32
N SER A 25 3.54 -1.13 -16.29
CA SER A 25 4.59 -1.49 -17.24
C SER A 25 5.05 -2.95 -17.12
N TYR A 26 5.18 -3.46 -15.89
CA TYR A 26 5.58 -4.85 -15.66
C TYR A 26 4.51 -5.82 -16.14
N LEU A 27 3.24 -5.57 -15.83
CA LEU A 27 2.13 -6.41 -16.23
C LEU A 27 2.00 -6.49 -17.75
N SER A 28 2.08 -5.35 -18.43
CA SER A 28 2.08 -5.32 -19.89
C SER A 28 3.28 -6.06 -20.48
N MET A 29 4.51 -5.73 -20.08
CA MET A 29 5.70 -6.31 -20.73
C MET A 29 5.91 -7.80 -20.43
N ARG A 30 5.61 -8.22 -19.19
CA ARG A 30 5.90 -9.60 -18.74
C ARG A 30 4.84 -10.59 -19.19
N TYR A 31 3.58 -10.14 -19.25
CA TYR A 31 2.41 -10.99 -19.48
C TYR A 31 1.62 -10.63 -20.75
N ASP A 32 2.07 -9.64 -21.53
CA ASP A 32 1.43 -9.18 -22.77
C ASP A 32 -0.04 -8.74 -22.55
N LEU A 33 -0.30 -8.14 -21.39
CA LEU A 33 -1.63 -7.65 -21.01
C LEU A 33 -1.86 -6.22 -21.50
N ASN A 34 -3.09 -5.92 -21.90
CA ASN A 34 -3.52 -4.55 -22.15
C ASN A 34 -3.79 -3.88 -20.79
N VAL A 35 -2.97 -2.89 -20.41
CA VAL A 35 -3.07 -2.27 -19.09
C VAL A 35 -3.40 -0.80 -19.18
N TYR A 36 -4.44 -0.37 -18.46
CA TYR A 36 -4.72 1.03 -18.18
C TYR A 36 -4.25 1.38 -16.77
N GLY A 37 -3.29 2.28 -16.65
CA GLY A 37 -2.83 2.79 -15.37
C GLY A 37 -3.49 4.13 -15.07
N ILE A 38 -4.33 4.19 -14.05
CA ILE A 38 -5.09 5.40 -13.68
C ILE A 38 -4.51 5.99 -12.39
N ASP A 39 -4.16 7.27 -12.43
CA ASP A 39 -3.74 8.04 -11.26
C ASP A 39 -4.41 9.42 -11.25
N SER A 40 -4.69 9.97 -10.07
CA SER A 40 -5.30 11.30 -9.98
C SER A 40 -4.30 12.44 -10.17
N SER A 41 -3.00 12.18 -10.11
CA SER A 41 -1.96 13.20 -10.24
C SER A 41 -1.38 13.25 -11.65
N HIS A 42 -1.51 14.40 -12.31
CA HIS A 42 -0.83 14.66 -13.59
C HIS A 42 0.68 14.41 -13.52
N THR A 43 1.34 14.79 -12.43
CA THR A 43 2.79 14.57 -12.26
C THR A 43 3.16 13.09 -12.27
N ASN A 44 2.31 12.23 -11.69
CA ASN A 44 2.51 10.79 -11.72
C ASN A 44 2.30 10.24 -13.13
N THR A 45 1.22 10.65 -13.80
CA THR A 45 0.91 10.26 -15.18
C THR A 45 1.99 10.72 -16.18
N ASP A 46 2.53 11.92 -16.02
CA ASP A 46 3.65 12.41 -16.85
C ASP A 46 4.91 11.56 -16.63
N GLY A 47 5.20 11.21 -15.37
CA GLY A 47 6.26 10.26 -15.05
C GLY A 47 6.04 8.87 -15.66
N ALA A 48 4.78 8.45 -15.73
CA ALA A 48 4.35 7.20 -16.36
C ALA A 48 4.54 7.21 -17.88
N ASN A 49 4.19 8.32 -18.53
CA ASN A 49 4.43 8.57 -19.94
C ASN A 49 5.93 8.60 -20.28
N GLU A 50 6.74 9.27 -19.46
CA GLU A 50 8.20 9.30 -19.66
C GLU A 50 8.82 7.90 -19.49
N ARG A 51 8.35 7.11 -18.51
CA ARG A 51 8.76 5.70 -18.40
C ARG A 51 8.40 4.92 -19.65
N ASN A 52 7.17 5.07 -20.14
CA ASN A 52 6.71 4.42 -21.36
C ASN A 52 7.63 4.73 -22.54
N ARG A 53 8.00 6.00 -22.71
CA ARG A 53 8.94 6.43 -23.77
C ARG A 53 10.29 5.72 -23.65
N LYS A 54 10.86 5.63 -22.44
CA LYS A 54 12.12 4.93 -22.18
C LYS A 54 12.01 3.44 -22.48
N LEU A 55 10.97 2.77 -21.95
CA LEU A 55 10.77 1.33 -22.13
C LEU A 55 10.61 0.94 -23.60
N LYS A 56 9.88 1.73 -24.39
CA LYS A 56 9.78 1.52 -25.85
C LYS A 56 11.15 1.50 -26.52
N LYS A 57 12.00 2.49 -26.20
CA LYS A 57 13.33 2.62 -26.80
C LYS A 57 14.19 1.40 -26.48
N TYR A 58 14.21 0.96 -25.21
CA TYR A 58 14.93 -0.25 -24.82
C TYR A 58 14.36 -1.50 -25.49
N TRP A 59 13.03 -1.64 -25.53
CA TRP A 59 12.37 -2.80 -26.13
C TRP A 59 12.61 -2.93 -27.64
N GLN A 60 12.62 -1.80 -28.37
CA GLN A 60 12.96 -1.77 -29.79
C GLN A 60 14.41 -2.19 -30.04
N VAL A 61 15.36 -1.78 -29.18
CA VAL A 61 16.76 -2.22 -29.26
C VAL A 61 16.86 -3.74 -29.05
N TYR A 62 16.19 -4.29 -28.03
CA TYR A 62 16.14 -5.73 -27.80
C TYR A 62 15.53 -6.51 -28.98
N LYS A 63 14.40 -6.05 -29.53
CA LYS A 63 13.77 -6.67 -30.72
C LYS A 63 14.65 -6.59 -31.96
N THR A 64 15.40 -5.50 -32.14
CA THR A 64 16.30 -5.32 -33.30
C THR A 64 17.51 -6.25 -33.18
N ASN A 65 18.10 -6.36 -31.98
CA ASN A 65 19.23 -7.24 -31.69
C ASN A 65 18.85 -8.74 -31.78
N ALA A 66 17.63 -9.10 -31.37
CA ALA A 66 17.10 -10.45 -31.54
C ALA A 66 16.87 -10.80 -33.03
N ARG A 67 16.43 -9.82 -33.85
CA ARG A 67 16.23 -10.03 -35.29
C ARG A 67 17.54 -10.09 -36.09
N THR A 68 18.56 -9.33 -35.72
CA THR A 68 19.89 -9.43 -36.35
C THR A 68 20.59 -10.75 -36.02
N THR A 69 20.46 -11.25 -34.79
CA THR A 69 20.94 -12.60 -34.42
C THR A 69 20.14 -13.73 -35.09
N SER A 70 18.84 -13.53 -35.32
CA SER A 70 18.00 -14.49 -36.07
C SER A 70 18.29 -14.51 -37.57
N LYS A 71 18.65 -13.37 -38.18
CA LYS A 71 19.06 -13.30 -39.59
C LYS A 71 20.48 -13.85 -39.80
N ALA A 72 21.40 -13.67 -38.85
CA ALA A 72 22.72 -14.29 -38.89
C ALA A 72 22.64 -15.84 -38.80
N LYS A 73 21.63 -16.40 -38.12
CA LYS A 73 21.39 -17.85 -38.09
C LYS A 73 20.69 -18.43 -39.33
N LYS A 74 20.22 -17.60 -40.27
CA LYS A 74 19.66 -18.05 -41.56
C LYS A 74 20.66 -18.03 -42.72
N SER A 75 21.85 -17.46 -42.53
CA SER A 75 22.93 -17.47 -43.53
C SER A 75 23.96 -18.57 -43.33
N ASP A 76 23.93 -19.30 -42.20
CA ASP A 76 24.83 -20.42 -41.91
C ASP A 76 24.05 -21.72 -41.69
N GLN A 77 23.43 -22.25 -42.75
CA GLN A 77 23.21 -23.70 -42.87
C GLN A 77 24.39 -24.28 -43.64
N ASN A 78 25.51 -24.47 -42.94
CA ASN A 78 26.52 -25.51 -43.21
C ASN A 78 27.64 -25.37 -42.17
N LYS A 79 27.46 -26.04 -41.02
CA LYS A 79 28.51 -26.72 -40.24
C LYS A 79 27.93 -27.17 -38.90
N GLU A 80 27.88 -28.49 -38.71
CA GLU A 80 27.80 -29.12 -37.39
C GLU A 80 29.07 -28.79 -36.59
N GLY A 81 28.91 -28.56 -35.28
CA GLY A 81 30.05 -28.51 -34.35
C GLY A 81 29.87 -27.57 -33.16
N LEU A 82 29.61 -28.17 -32.00
CA LEU A 82 29.90 -27.72 -30.63
C LEU A 82 29.20 -26.46 -30.06
N LEU A 83 28.46 -26.73 -28.99
CA LEU A 83 27.97 -25.78 -27.98
C LEU A 83 29.12 -24.96 -27.35
N PRO A 84 28.91 -23.65 -27.11
CA PRO A 84 29.55 -22.97 -25.99
C PRO A 84 28.52 -22.76 -24.87
N LYS A 85 28.80 -23.40 -23.72
CA LYS A 85 28.32 -22.95 -22.41
C LYS A 85 28.86 -21.53 -22.19
N ASN A 86 28.01 -20.57 -21.83
CA ASN A 86 28.41 -19.42 -21.03
C ASN A 86 27.25 -18.95 -20.18
N SER A 87 27.50 -19.00 -18.87
CA SER A 87 26.70 -18.51 -17.77
C SER A 87 26.47 -17.00 -17.86
N CYS A 88 25.22 -16.55 -17.80
CA CYS A 88 24.92 -15.16 -17.47
C CYS A 88 24.86 -15.03 -15.94
N GLN A 89 25.79 -14.24 -15.40
CA GLN A 89 25.81 -13.82 -14.01
C GLN A 89 24.62 -12.89 -13.73
N ASP A 90 23.99 -13.10 -12.58
CA ASP A 90 22.99 -12.20 -12.00
C ASP A 90 23.60 -10.83 -11.77
N VAL A 91 23.12 -9.84 -12.54
CA VAL A 91 23.49 -8.44 -12.34
C VAL A 91 22.57 -7.86 -11.28
N ASN A 92 23.06 -7.84 -10.04
CA ASN A 92 22.53 -7.03 -8.95
C ASN A 92 22.51 -5.55 -9.39
N ALA A 93 21.33 -4.98 -9.58
CA ALA A 93 21.13 -3.55 -9.79
C ALA A 93 20.69 -2.90 -8.47
N ASP A 94 21.61 -2.84 -7.51
CA ASP A 94 21.52 -1.99 -6.32
C ASP A 94 22.90 -1.38 -6.08
N GLN A 95 23.15 -0.21 -6.68
CA GLN A 95 24.17 0.72 -6.22
C GLN A 95 24.02 2.05 -6.97
N ASP A 96 23.39 3.02 -6.30
CA ASP A 96 23.87 4.40 -6.28
C ASP A 96 23.12 5.18 -5.19
N PHE A 97 23.75 5.35 -4.03
CA PHE A 97 23.63 6.54 -3.19
C PHE A 97 24.81 6.61 -2.21
N SER A 98 25.81 7.38 -2.60
CA SER A 98 26.95 7.79 -1.79
C SER A 98 26.48 8.61 -0.58
N ARG A 99 26.92 8.24 0.64
CA ARG A 99 26.97 9.12 1.82
C ARG A 99 28.43 9.29 2.25
N PRO A 100 28.92 10.50 2.58
CA PRO A 100 30.19 10.66 3.24
C PRO A 100 30.10 10.28 4.72
N ARG A 101 31.16 9.62 5.20
CA ARG A 101 31.42 9.25 6.61
C ARG A 101 31.77 10.49 7.44
N SER A 102 31.35 10.49 8.70
CA SER A 102 32.14 11.09 9.77
C SER A 102 32.12 10.16 10.98
N ASP A 103 33.30 9.63 11.30
CA ASP A 103 33.61 8.76 12.42
C ASP A 103 33.37 9.44 13.76
N ILE A 104 32.62 8.79 14.67
CA ILE A 104 32.84 8.93 16.11
C ILE A 104 32.69 7.54 16.75
N ARG A 105 33.82 7.02 17.25
CA ARG A 105 33.92 5.87 18.15
C ARG A 105 33.11 6.15 19.41
N CYS A 106 32.28 5.21 19.84
CA CYS A 106 31.92 5.10 21.26
C CYS A 106 31.93 3.64 21.70
N SER A 107 32.49 3.46 22.89
CA SER A 107 33.02 2.26 23.51
C SER A 107 32.00 1.16 23.78
N ARG A 108 32.44 -0.09 23.58
CA ARG A 108 31.81 -1.31 24.09
C ARG A 108 31.72 -1.24 25.61
N LEU A 109 30.52 -1.41 26.14
CA LEU A 109 30.32 -1.92 27.49
C LEU A 109 29.45 -3.17 27.38
N SER A 110 30.04 -4.28 27.81
CA SER A 110 29.40 -5.56 28.05
C SER A 110 28.32 -5.39 29.10
N ASN A 111 27.15 -6.00 28.89
CA ASN A 111 26.44 -6.63 29.99
C ASN A 111 25.66 -7.85 29.48
N SER A 112 25.82 -8.90 30.26
CA SER A 112 25.30 -10.26 30.10
C SER A 112 23.78 -10.29 30.18
N GLU A 113 23.21 -11.14 29.33
CA GLU A 113 22.02 -11.99 29.49
C GLU A 113 20.90 -11.56 30.44
N LEU A 114 19.66 -11.56 29.91
CA LEU A 114 18.56 -12.40 30.40
C LEU A 114 17.48 -12.42 29.31
N PHE A 115 17.46 -13.50 28.53
CA PHE A 115 16.35 -13.86 27.64
C PHE A 115 15.21 -14.41 28.50
N ILE A 116 14.04 -13.76 28.48
CA ILE A 116 12.79 -14.37 28.96
C ILE A 116 11.92 -14.62 27.74
N ASP A 117 11.72 -15.90 27.48
CA ASP A 117 10.91 -16.49 26.42
C ASP A 117 9.42 -16.22 26.69
N ALA A 118 8.80 -15.39 25.86
CA ALA A 118 7.43 -14.91 26.04
C ALA A 118 6.38 -15.82 25.35
N ASN A 119 6.56 -17.14 25.49
CA ASN A 119 5.63 -18.15 24.96
C ASN A 119 4.90 -18.98 26.04
N SER A 120 4.91 -18.55 27.31
CA SER A 120 4.30 -19.29 28.43
C SER A 120 3.21 -18.51 29.17
N LEU A 121 2.26 -17.88 28.46
CA LEU A 121 1.17 -17.15 29.14
C LEU A 121 -0.21 -17.32 28.50
N PHE A 122 -0.50 -18.46 27.86
CA PHE A 122 -1.89 -18.86 27.59
C PHE A 122 -2.00 -20.38 27.49
N SER A 123 -2.23 -21.05 28.62
CA SER A 123 -3.11 -22.24 28.70
C SER A 123 -3.01 -22.85 30.10
N ASP A 124 -4.03 -22.62 30.91
CA ASP A 124 -4.49 -23.62 31.86
C ASP A 124 -5.95 -23.35 32.21
N SER A 125 -6.85 -24.17 31.66
CA SER A 125 -7.64 -25.10 32.47
C SER A 125 -8.81 -25.66 31.66
N SER A 126 -8.70 -26.91 31.23
CA SER A 126 -9.64 -27.96 31.68
C SER A 126 -9.13 -29.33 31.26
N LYS A 127 -9.03 -30.19 32.28
CA LYS A 127 -8.55 -31.57 32.26
C LYS A 127 -9.50 -32.47 31.46
N LEU A 128 -8.95 -33.46 30.75
CA LEU A 128 -9.33 -34.87 30.93
C LEU A 128 -8.29 -35.81 30.27
N THR A 129 -8.00 -36.85 31.02
CA THR A 129 -7.00 -37.91 30.92
C THR A 129 -7.23 -38.94 29.81
N SER A 130 -6.19 -39.41 29.13
CA SER A 130 -5.79 -40.84 29.11
C SER A 130 -4.57 -41.13 28.21
N SER A 131 -3.58 -41.79 28.84
CA SER A 131 -2.45 -42.64 28.42
C SER A 131 -1.73 -42.56 27.05
N PRO A 132 -0.39 -42.78 27.04
CA PRO A 132 0.49 -42.76 25.86
C PRO A 132 0.82 -44.17 25.33
N GLU A 133 1.16 -44.26 24.04
CA GLU A 133 1.87 -45.33 23.31
C GLU A 133 1.83 -44.85 21.82
N ASP A 134 2.85 -44.85 20.97
CA ASP A 134 4.10 -45.60 20.90
C ASP A 134 5.11 -44.87 19.97
N ILE A 135 6.37 -45.21 20.19
CA ILE A 135 7.57 -44.85 19.44
C ILE A 135 7.59 -45.58 18.08
N GLN A 136 8.04 -44.91 17.00
CA GLN A 136 8.98 -45.52 16.04
C GLN A 136 9.65 -44.50 15.11
N GLU A 137 10.97 -44.38 15.28
CA GLU A 137 11.96 -43.86 14.34
C GLU A 137 12.07 -44.78 13.11
N VAL A 138 12.26 -44.22 11.90
CA VAL A 138 13.16 -44.80 10.89
C VAL A 138 13.88 -43.67 10.13
N GLU A 139 15.19 -43.88 9.98
CA GLU A 139 16.21 -42.99 9.45
C GLU A 139 16.21 -42.74 7.93
N LYS A 140 16.75 -41.57 7.58
CA LYS A 140 17.62 -41.18 6.45
C LYS A 140 17.60 -41.98 5.14
N ALA A 141 17.39 -41.25 4.05
CA ALA A 141 18.27 -41.30 2.87
C ALA A 141 18.33 -39.94 2.14
N GLN A 142 19.54 -39.40 2.01
CA GLN A 142 19.88 -38.32 1.07
C GLN A 142 20.07 -38.91 -0.32
N THR A 143 19.44 -38.32 -1.33
CA THR A 143 19.96 -38.28 -2.71
C THR A 143 19.49 -36.99 -3.39
N ASP A 144 20.46 -36.26 -3.94
CA ASP A 144 20.32 -35.04 -4.72
C ASP A 144 19.36 -35.19 -5.91
N SER A 145 18.47 -34.21 -6.12
CA SER A 145 18.16 -33.68 -7.46
C SER A 145 17.36 -32.38 -7.39
N SER A 146 17.82 -31.40 -8.16
CA SER A 146 17.19 -30.13 -8.47
C SER A 146 15.81 -30.24 -9.15
N SER A 147 14.78 -29.53 -8.66
CA SER A 147 13.74 -28.87 -9.48
C SER A 147 12.70 -28.12 -8.62
N ASP A 148 12.31 -26.94 -9.11
CA ASP A 148 11.06 -26.18 -8.89
C ASP A 148 10.30 -26.28 -7.55
N SER A 149 10.44 -25.26 -6.69
CA SER A 149 9.49 -24.99 -5.58
C SER A 149 8.40 -23.98 -5.96
N ALA A 150 7.92 -24.03 -7.20
CA ALA A 150 6.77 -23.26 -7.65
C ALA A 150 5.46 -24.06 -7.46
N VAL A 151 5.20 -24.60 -6.27
CA VAL A 151 3.92 -25.26 -5.95
C VAL A 151 3.68 -25.29 -4.44
N SER A 152 3.08 -24.21 -3.94
CA SER A 152 2.35 -24.19 -2.65
C SER A 152 1.08 -23.32 -2.75
N PHE A 153 0.62 -23.03 -3.97
CA PHE A 153 -0.55 -22.17 -4.24
C PHE A 153 -1.71 -22.92 -4.92
N LEU A 154 -1.54 -24.21 -5.25
CA LEU A 154 -2.50 -24.94 -6.08
C LEU A 154 -3.62 -25.64 -5.29
N ASP A 155 -3.58 -25.67 -3.95
CA ASP A 155 -4.48 -26.50 -3.14
C ASP A 155 -5.67 -25.75 -2.50
N ILE A 156 -6.00 -24.53 -2.93
CA ILE A 156 -7.00 -23.67 -2.23
C ILE A 156 -8.22 -23.33 -3.09
N LEU A 157 -8.72 -24.25 -3.94
CA LEU A 157 -10.01 -24.03 -4.63
C LEU A 157 -10.91 -25.27 -4.62
N PRO A 158 -12.20 -25.13 -4.24
CA PRO A 158 -13.16 -26.23 -4.31
C PRO A 158 -13.68 -26.46 -5.74
N ALA A 159 -14.00 -27.73 -6.05
CA ALA A 159 -14.27 -28.28 -7.38
C ALA A 159 -15.66 -27.93 -8.00
N GLY A 160 -16.42 -27.01 -7.42
CA GLY A 160 -17.84 -26.79 -7.76
C GLY A 160 -18.16 -25.67 -8.77
N ALA A 161 -17.16 -25.07 -9.42
CA ALA A 161 -17.37 -23.93 -10.31
C ALA A 161 -17.58 -24.37 -11.78
N VAL A 162 -18.71 -25.01 -12.08
CA VAL A 162 -19.14 -25.28 -13.47
C VAL A 162 -20.66 -25.19 -13.55
N GLU A 163 -21.19 -24.19 -14.29
CA GLU A 163 -22.23 -24.31 -15.34
C GLU A 163 -22.83 -22.96 -15.76
N VAL A 164 -23.66 -22.99 -16.82
CA VAL A 164 -23.69 -22.10 -17.98
C VAL A 164 -24.90 -21.13 -18.02
N SER A 165 -24.60 -19.86 -18.33
CA SER A 165 -25.33 -18.79 -19.05
C SER A 165 -26.85 -18.53 -18.86
N SER A 166 -27.20 -17.26 -18.63
CA SER A 166 -28.16 -16.52 -19.48
C SER A 166 -27.99 -14.99 -19.38
N MET A 167 -28.24 -14.30 -20.50
CA MET A 167 -27.97 -12.88 -20.74
C MET A 167 -29.04 -11.95 -20.14
N SER A 168 -28.65 -10.73 -19.73
CA SER A 168 -29.61 -9.62 -19.54
C SER A 168 -29.06 -8.26 -19.97
N GLN A 169 -29.94 -7.49 -20.61
CA GLN A 169 -29.73 -6.26 -21.37
C GLN A 169 -29.41 -5.04 -20.49
N SER A 170 -28.42 -4.25 -20.89
CA SER A 170 -28.09 -2.96 -20.26
C SER A 170 -28.83 -1.80 -20.94
N VAL A 171 -29.52 -0.97 -20.15
CA VAL A 171 -30.14 0.28 -20.60
C VAL A 171 -29.09 1.40 -20.56
N SER A 172 -28.74 1.95 -21.72
CA SER A 172 -27.76 3.04 -21.86
C SER A 172 -28.42 4.42 -21.78
N ARG A 173 -27.77 5.34 -21.05
CA ARG A 173 -28.12 6.77 -20.98
C ARG A 173 -27.87 7.44 -22.34
N VAL A 174 -28.84 8.21 -22.84
CA VAL A 174 -28.76 8.87 -24.17
C VAL A 174 -27.93 10.14 -24.05
N LEU A 175 -26.73 10.13 -24.65
CA LEU A 175 -25.87 11.31 -24.83
C LEU A 175 -26.21 12.07 -26.11
N SER A 176 -25.90 13.37 -26.14
CA SER A 176 -26.09 14.23 -27.33
C SER A 176 -25.12 13.84 -28.47
N GLU A 177 -25.53 14.06 -29.73
CA GLU A 177 -24.71 13.69 -30.91
C GLU A 177 -23.38 14.48 -30.99
N GLU A 178 -23.35 15.69 -30.46
CA GLU A 178 -22.16 16.55 -30.41
C GLU A 178 -21.13 16.02 -29.42
N GLU A 179 -21.56 15.60 -28.22
CA GLU A 179 -20.67 14.94 -27.23
C GLU A 179 -20.15 13.59 -27.74
N LYS A 180 -20.97 12.82 -28.47
CA LYS A 180 -20.51 11.57 -29.10
C LYS A 180 -19.46 11.83 -30.16
N GLN A 181 -19.62 12.87 -30.99
CA GLN A 181 -18.66 13.19 -32.05
C GLN A 181 -17.34 13.75 -31.52
N GLN A 182 -17.39 14.60 -30.49
CA GLN A 182 -16.19 15.12 -29.83
C GLN A 182 -15.39 13.98 -29.19
N ARG A 183 -16.08 13.10 -28.43
CA ARG A 183 -15.48 11.90 -27.83
C ARG A 183 -14.96 10.93 -28.88
N LYS A 184 -15.62 10.78 -30.03
CA LYS A 184 -15.14 9.93 -31.14
C LYS A 184 -13.84 10.45 -31.75
N MET A 185 -13.68 11.77 -31.91
CA MET A 185 -12.44 12.36 -32.40
C MET A 185 -11.29 12.24 -31.39
N GLU A 186 -11.56 12.46 -30.10
CA GLU A 186 -10.59 12.22 -29.02
C GLU A 186 -10.20 10.74 -28.93
N ASN A 187 -11.15 9.82 -29.09
CA ASN A 187 -10.92 8.37 -29.12
C ASN A 187 -10.09 7.91 -30.31
N ILE A 188 -10.26 8.50 -31.50
CA ILE A 188 -9.41 8.22 -32.67
C ILE A 188 -7.97 8.69 -32.39
N LYS A 189 -7.80 9.86 -31.77
CA LYS A 189 -6.48 10.40 -31.39
C LYS A 189 -5.82 9.54 -30.29
N ALA A 190 -6.59 9.10 -29.30
CA ALA A 190 -6.14 8.20 -28.23
C ALA A 190 -5.77 6.82 -28.77
N LYS A 191 -6.57 6.24 -29.69
CA LYS A 191 -6.29 4.96 -30.36
C LYS A 191 -5.00 4.99 -31.18
N LYS A 192 -4.71 6.11 -31.85
CA LYS A 192 -3.44 6.32 -32.58
C LYS A 192 -2.24 6.51 -31.65
N LEU A 193 -2.43 7.09 -30.46
CA LEU A 193 -1.41 7.11 -29.41
C LEU A 193 -1.18 5.70 -28.83
N ARG A 194 -2.22 4.87 -28.76
CA ARG A 194 -2.25 3.57 -28.10
C ARG A 194 -1.38 2.51 -28.79
N GLU A 195 -1.33 2.52 -30.13
CA GLU A 195 -0.39 1.68 -30.89
C GLU A 195 1.09 1.99 -30.60
N SER A 196 1.38 3.16 -30.02
CA SER A 196 2.73 3.49 -29.62
C SER A 196 3.08 3.00 -28.22
N HIS A 197 2.13 2.82 -27.28
CA HIS A 197 2.39 2.65 -25.84
C HIS A 197 2.55 1.20 -25.37
N VAL A 198 3.42 0.96 -24.37
CA VAL A 198 3.55 -0.35 -23.73
C VAL A 198 2.32 -0.62 -22.87
N TYR A 199 1.86 0.38 -22.11
CA TYR A 199 0.57 0.41 -21.42
C TYR A 199 0.00 1.83 -21.50
N SER A 200 -1.26 2.05 -21.16
CA SER A 200 -1.95 3.34 -21.30
C SER A 200 -2.07 4.08 -19.97
N PRO A 201 -1.26 5.13 -19.68
CA PRO A 201 -1.42 5.94 -18.49
C PRO A 201 -2.55 6.96 -18.70
N LEU A 202 -3.43 7.10 -17.71
CA LEU A 202 -4.57 8.03 -17.73
C LEU A 202 -4.58 8.85 -16.44
N THR A 203 -4.90 10.14 -16.55
CA THR A 203 -5.12 10.99 -15.37
C THR A 203 -6.61 11.08 -15.09
N SER A 204 -7.05 10.52 -13.97
CA SER A 204 -8.44 10.64 -13.52
C SER A 204 -8.53 10.42 -12.01
N HIS A 205 -9.44 11.16 -11.37
CA HIS A 205 -9.78 10.92 -9.97
C HIS A 205 -10.89 9.89 -9.87
N VAL A 206 -10.63 8.78 -9.19
CA VAL A 206 -11.54 7.63 -9.11
C VAL A 206 -12.23 7.58 -7.75
N THR A 207 -13.56 7.60 -7.80
CA THR A 207 -14.50 7.48 -6.68
C THR A 207 -15.40 6.25 -6.85
N ALA A 208 -16.22 5.93 -5.84
CA ALA A 208 -17.17 4.82 -5.91
C ALA A 208 -18.15 4.94 -7.10
N ASP A 209 -18.50 6.17 -7.48
CA ASP A 209 -19.49 6.49 -8.53
C ASP A 209 -18.85 6.72 -9.91
N THR A 210 -17.55 6.45 -10.04
CA THR A 210 -16.85 6.63 -11.31
C THR A 210 -17.33 5.63 -12.36
N GLU A 211 -17.77 6.15 -13.50
CA GLU A 211 -18.11 5.37 -14.68
C GLU A 211 -16.84 5.06 -15.48
N LEU A 212 -16.42 3.79 -15.47
CA LEU A 212 -15.17 3.38 -16.13
C LEU A 212 -15.19 3.57 -17.65
N HIS A 213 -16.36 3.45 -18.28
CA HIS A 213 -16.53 3.68 -19.73
C HIS A 213 -16.27 5.14 -20.13
N ASP A 214 -16.42 6.10 -19.22
CA ASP A 214 -16.06 7.51 -19.50
C ASP A 214 -14.53 7.70 -19.55
N ILE A 215 -13.75 6.78 -18.96
CA ILE A 215 -12.29 6.85 -18.88
C ILE A 215 -11.64 5.89 -19.90
N ILE A 216 -12.24 4.72 -20.10
CA ILE A 216 -11.73 3.63 -20.94
C ILE A 216 -12.78 3.32 -22.00
N ALA A 217 -12.57 3.84 -23.22
CA ALA A 217 -13.54 3.75 -24.31
C ALA A 217 -13.77 2.32 -24.84
N ASP A 218 -12.82 1.42 -24.64
CA ASP A 218 -12.88 0.02 -25.05
C ASP A 218 -12.85 -0.92 -23.83
N LEU A 219 -13.59 -0.54 -22.79
CA LEU A 219 -13.71 -1.36 -21.61
C LEU A 219 -14.40 -2.68 -21.96
N GLU A 220 -13.70 -3.77 -21.66
CA GLU A 220 -14.18 -5.14 -21.75
C GLU A 220 -14.05 -5.79 -20.37
N ASP A 221 -14.39 -7.09 -20.30
CA ASP A 221 -14.13 -7.90 -19.11
C ASP A 221 -12.67 -7.74 -18.68
N SER A 222 -12.48 -7.30 -17.43
CA SER A 222 -11.18 -6.85 -16.95
C SER A 222 -10.92 -7.23 -15.49
N ILE A 223 -9.65 -7.18 -15.12
CA ILE A 223 -9.17 -7.37 -13.75
C ILE A 223 -8.73 -6.01 -13.20
N MET A 224 -9.17 -5.68 -11.99
CA MET A 224 -8.76 -4.48 -11.30
C MET A 224 -7.63 -4.78 -10.31
N VAL A 225 -6.56 -4.00 -10.34
CA VAL A 225 -5.42 -4.12 -9.43
C VAL A 225 -5.08 -2.77 -8.81
N GLY A 226 -4.46 -2.78 -7.64
CA GLY A 226 -3.89 -1.56 -7.06
C GLY A 226 -3.01 -1.89 -5.87
N LEU A 227 -1.70 -1.63 -5.97
CA LEU A 227 -0.72 -2.08 -4.96
C LEU A 227 -0.47 -1.09 -3.81
N HIS A 228 -0.96 0.15 -3.94
CA HIS A 228 -0.88 1.16 -2.88
C HIS A 228 -2.08 2.12 -2.98
N THR A 229 -3.29 1.56 -2.96
CA THR A 229 -4.51 2.37 -2.98
C THR A 229 -4.61 3.17 -1.68
N CYS A 230 -4.41 4.49 -1.78
CA CYS A 230 -4.31 5.39 -0.63
C CYS A 230 -5.68 5.85 -0.16
N GLY A 231 -5.91 5.86 1.16
CA GLY A 231 -7.16 6.32 1.76
C GLY A 231 -8.38 5.66 1.11
N ASP A 232 -9.34 6.48 0.71
CA ASP A 232 -10.63 6.05 0.16
C ASP A 232 -10.54 5.40 -1.23
N LEU A 233 -9.41 5.48 -1.92
CA LEU A 233 -9.23 4.74 -3.18
C LEU A 233 -9.34 3.23 -2.96
N ALA A 234 -8.86 2.71 -1.82
CA ALA A 234 -8.93 1.29 -1.49
C ALA A 234 -10.38 0.77 -1.37
N PRO A 235 -11.26 1.36 -0.53
CA PRO A 235 -12.67 0.96 -0.47
C PRO A 235 -13.43 1.29 -1.77
N ASN A 236 -13.13 2.40 -2.46
CA ASN A 236 -13.76 2.71 -3.75
C ASN A 236 -13.42 1.68 -4.83
N THR A 237 -12.18 1.17 -4.86
CA THR A 237 -11.78 0.05 -5.73
C THR A 237 -12.69 -1.15 -5.53
N LEU A 238 -13.00 -1.50 -4.26
CA LEU A 238 -13.87 -2.63 -3.95
C LEU A 238 -15.33 -2.35 -4.32
N ARG A 239 -15.82 -1.10 -4.17
CA ARG A 239 -17.16 -0.71 -4.61
C ARG A 239 -17.34 -0.79 -6.12
N ILE A 240 -16.39 -0.26 -6.88
CA ILE A 240 -16.38 -0.34 -8.35
C ILE A 240 -16.33 -1.80 -8.77
N PHE A 241 -15.45 -2.60 -8.14
CA PHE A 241 -15.43 -4.04 -8.38
C PHE A 241 -16.79 -4.67 -8.13
N SER A 242 -17.44 -4.45 -6.98
CA SER A 242 -18.74 -5.04 -6.68
C SER A 242 -19.84 -4.59 -7.66
N SER A 243 -19.88 -3.31 -8.03
CA SER A 243 -20.98 -2.71 -8.80
C SER A 243 -20.85 -2.89 -10.32
N LYS A 244 -19.64 -2.96 -10.88
CA LYS A 244 -19.43 -2.97 -12.34
C LYS A 244 -19.29 -4.40 -12.89
N PRO A 245 -20.23 -4.91 -13.70
CA PRO A 245 -20.23 -6.30 -14.16
C PRO A 245 -19.02 -6.68 -15.02
N GLU A 246 -18.38 -5.71 -15.67
CA GLU A 246 -17.17 -5.87 -16.50
C GLU A 246 -15.94 -6.22 -15.64
N ILE A 247 -15.92 -5.86 -14.35
CA ILE A 247 -14.78 -6.14 -13.48
C ILE A 247 -14.97 -7.51 -12.83
N LYS A 248 -14.25 -8.52 -13.34
CA LYS A 248 -14.42 -9.92 -12.94
C LYS A 248 -13.62 -10.32 -11.71
N ALA A 249 -12.52 -9.60 -11.46
CA ALA A 249 -11.67 -9.83 -10.29
C ALA A 249 -11.02 -8.54 -9.81
N VAL A 250 -10.67 -8.52 -8.52
CA VAL A 250 -9.93 -7.43 -7.88
C VAL A 250 -8.77 -7.95 -7.05
N CYS A 251 -7.65 -7.23 -7.06
CA CYS A 251 -6.53 -7.40 -6.14
C CYS A 251 -6.07 -6.02 -5.64
N SER A 252 -6.48 -5.67 -4.42
CA SER A 252 -6.26 -4.34 -3.84
C SER A 252 -5.43 -4.39 -2.56
N VAL A 253 -4.34 -3.64 -2.52
CA VAL A 253 -3.47 -3.44 -1.36
C VAL A 253 -3.61 -1.99 -0.91
N GLY A 254 -4.30 -1.78 0.20
CA GLY A 254 -4.43 -0.47 0.83
C GLY A 254 -3.18 -0.09 1.64
N CYS A 255 -2.91 1.21 1.82
CA CYS A 255 -1.73 1.63 2.58
C CYS A 255 -1.96 2.80 3.56
N CYS A 256 -2.45 3.94 3.08
CA CYS A 256 -2.57 5.17 3.85
C CYS A 256 -3.89 5.23 4.64
N TYR A 257 -4.04 4.37 5.65
CA TYR A 257 -5.29 4.27 6.43
C TYR A 257 -5.66 5.57 7.14
N HIS A 258 -4.68 6.40 7.49
CA HIS A 258 -4.90 7.73 8.10
C HIS A 258 -5.59 8.75 7.18
N PHE A 259 -5.73 8.44 5.88
CA PHE A 259 -6.52 9.22 4.93
C PHE A 259 -7.89 8.61 4.62
N LEU A 260 -8.28 7.52 5.30
CA LEU A 260 -9.66 7.03 5.19
C LEU A 260 -10.63 8.07 5.76
N SER A 261 -11.77 8.25 5.11
CA SER A 261 -12.91 8.91 5.74
C SER A 261 -13.65 7.92 6.63
N GLU A 262 -14.24 8.40 7.74
CA GLU A 262 -14.95 7.57 8.71
C GLU A 262 -16.36 8.11 8.97
N GLN A 263 -17.37 7.24 8.83
CA GLN A 263 -18.77 7.65 8.97
C GLN A 263 -19.12 8.15 10.37
N PHE A 264 -18.58 7.52 11.41
CA PHE A 264 -18.99 7.77 12.80
C PHE A 264 -17.94 8.53 13.63
N GLU A 265 -16.91 9.13 13.00
CA GLU A 265 -15.86 9.90 13.72
C GLU A 265 -16.39 11.25 14.24
N HIS A 266 -17.39 11.84 13.57
CA HIS A 266 -17.98 13.15 13.91
C HIS A 266 -19.50 13.06 14.06
N LEU A 267 -19.97 12.46 15.15
CA LEU A 267 -21.41 12.31 15.46
C LEU A 267 -22.16 13.64 15.69
N GLU A 268 -21.44 14.76 15.82
CA GLU A 268 -22.00 16.10 16.04
C GLU A 268 -22.20 16.90 14.74
N GLU A 269 -21.73 16.38 13.60
CA GLU A 269 -21.92 17.00 12.28
C GLU A 269 -23.12 16.35 11.58
N GLU A 270 -23.91 17.14 10.85
CA GLU A 270 -25.02 16.62 10.04
C GLU A 270 -24.51 15.46 9.15
N PRO A 271 -25.24 14.33 9.08
CA PRO A 271 -24.78 13.18 8.31
C PRO A 271 -24.56 13.59 6.86
N THR A 272 -23.30 13.70 6.44
CA THR A 272 -23.01 14.01 5.04
C THR A 272 -23.32 12.77 4.21
N GLU A 273 -24.22 12.93 3.24
CA GLU A 273 -24.48 11.91 2.23
C GLU A 273 -23.17 11.62 1.47
N GLY A 274 -22.67 10.39 1.56
CA GLY A 274 -21.42 10.02 0.92
C GLY A 274 -20.97 8.58 1.17
N SER A 275 -20.15 8.08 0.25
CA SER A 275 -19.47 6.79 0.40
C SER A 275 -18.23 6.92 1.28
N TRP A 276 -18.36 6.61 2.57
CA TRP A 276 -17.28 6.67 3.55
C TRP A 276 -16.20 5.59 3.33
N GLY A 277 -14.97 5.85 3.74
CA GLY A 277 -13.87 4.90 3.64
C GLY A 277 -13.96 3.74 4.64
N PHE A 278 -14.58 3.98 5.79
CA PHE A 278 -14.81 3.02 6.86
C PHE A 278 -16.04 3.42 7.71
N PRO A 279 -16.82 2.46 8.24
CA PRO A 279 -16.80 1.04 7.89
C PRO A 279 -17.45 0.77 6.52
N MET A 280 -17.06 -0.32 5.87
CA MET A 280 -17.68 -0.80 4.62
C MET A 280 -18.80 -1.80 4.87
N SER A 281 -18.54 -2.78 5.75
CA SER A 281 -19.45 -3.88 6.05
C SER A 281 -20.72 -3.40 6.75
N GLN A 282 -21.84 -4.04 6.47
CA GLN A 282 -23.09 -3.75 7.18
C GLN A 282 -22.94 -4.05 8.67
N TYR A 283 -22.23 -5.11 9.04
CA TYR A 283 -21.97 -5.48 10.44
C TYR A 283 -21.33 -4.34 11.26
N LEU A 284 -20.25 -3.72 10.78
CA LEU A 284 -19.60 -2.62 11.51
C LEU A 284 -20.40 -1.31 11.43
N LYS A 285 -21.17 -1.10 10.35
CA LYS A 285 -22.09 0.03 10.24
C LYS A 285 -23.20 -0.05 11.27
N ASP A 286 -23.81 -1.21 11.44
CA ASP A 286 -24.90 -1.43 12.41
C ASP A 286 -24.42 -1.22 13.85
N MET A 287 -23.15 -1.53 14.13
CA MET A 287 -22.53 -1.24 15.43
C MET A 287 -22.10 0.22 15.62
N GLY A 288 -22.25 1.09 14.60
CA GLY A 288 -21.82 2.50 14.68
C GLY A 288 -20.31 2.64 14.90
N TRP A 289 -19.52 1.71 14.37
CA TRP A 289 -18.13 1.53 14.78
C TRP A 289 -17.16 2.48 14.06
N HIS A 290 -16.20 3.06 14.79
CA HIS A 290 -15.13 3.91 14.24
C HIS A 290 -13.79 3.60 14.91
N ILE A 291 -12.69 3.91 14.22
CA ILE A 291 -11.31 3.69 14.65
C ILE A 291 -10.70 4.98 15.20
N GLY A 292 -10.97 6.10 14.52
CA GLY A 292 -10.38 7.40 14.81
C GLY A 292 -9.00 7.59 14.18
N ARG A 293 -8.68 8.83 13.80
CA ARG A 293 -7.45 9.18 13.07
C ARG A 293 -6.15 8.69 13.70
N ASN A 294 -5.99 8.75 15.02
CA ASN A 294 -4.74 8.38 15.70
C ASN A 294 -4.46 6.86 15.64
N ALA A 295 -5.50 6.04 15.74
CA ALA A 295 -5.37 4.60 15.57
C ALA A 295 -5.08 4.26 14.10
N ARG A 296 -5.74 4.91 13.13
CA ARG A 296 -5.42 4.75 11.69
C ARG A 296 -4.00 5.21 11.31
N MET A 297 -3.47 6.24 11.97
CA MET A 297 -2.06 6.64 11.87
C MET A 297 -1.14 5.54 12.42
N SER A 298 -1.52 4.90 13.53
CA SER A 298 -0.75 3.81 14.14
C SER A 298 -0.76 2.57 13.26
N ALA A 299 -1.88 2.27 12.60
CA ALA A 299 -1.94 1.22 11.59
C ALA A 299 -0.86 1.39 10.51
N CYS A 300 -0.36 2.61 10.23
CA CYS A 300 0.73 2.94 9.30
C CYS A 300 2.14 2.67 9.80
N LEU A 301 2.29 2.15 11.00
CA LEU A 301 3.54 1.66 11.53
C LEU A 301 3.78 0.21 11.08
N ALA A 302 5.06 -0.15 10.95
CA ALA A 302 5.49 -1.46 10.45
C ALA A 302 6.23 -2.21 11.55
N LEU A 303 5.54 -3.11 12.24
CA LEU A 303 6.07 -3.87 13.37
C LEU A 303 7.36 -4.60 12.99
N GLU A 304 7.36 -5.31 11.87
CA GLU A 304 8.48 -6.12 11.40
C GLU A 304 9.70 -5.27 11.04
N ARG A 305 9.49 -4.09 10.45
CA ARG A 305 10.60 -3.14 10.19
C ARG A 305 11.19 -2.58 11.48
N VAL A 306 10.35 -2.33 12.49
CA VAL A 306 10.83 -1.85 13.80
C VAL A 306 11.59 -2.96 14.52
N ALA A 307 11.12 -4.20 14.45
CA ALA A 307 11.74 -5.36 15.08
C ALA A 307 13.09 -5.74 14.47
N VAL A 308 13.22 -5.69 13.13
CA VAL A 308 14.45 -6.04 12.40
C VAL A 308 15.41 -4.85 12.26
N GLY A 309 14.89 -3.62 12.28
CA GLY A 309 15.66 -2.41 12.05
C GLY A 309 16.27 -1.80 13.31
N GLN A 310 16.58 -0.49 13.24
CA GLN A 310 17.15 0.30 14.34
C GLN A 310 16.11 0.71 15.41
N GLY A 311 14.96 0.02 15.49
CA GLY A 311 13.86 0.39 16.38
C GLY A 311 13.15 1.69 15.97
N LEU A 312 12.62 2.40 16.97
CA LEU A 312 11.85 3.64 16.80
C LEU A 312 12.77 4.88 16.84
N PRO A 313 12.43 5.97 16.11
CA PRO A 313 13.21 7.21 16.14
C PRO A 313 12.90 8.06 17.39
N THR A 314 13.24 7.51 18.56
CA THR A 314 12.82 7.99 19.90
C THR A 314 13.21 9.45 20.15
N GLU A 315 14.41 9.89 19.74
CA GLU A 315 14.86 11.27 19.95
C GLU A 315 14.01 12.30 19.19
N SER A 316 13.70 12.03 17.92
CA SER A 316 12.87 12.91 17.12
C SER A 316 11.43 13.01 17.63
N LEU A 317 10.91 11.92 18.17
CA LEU A 317 9.58 11.87 18.79
C LEU A 317 9.59 12.63 20.12
N PHE A 318 10.66 12.51 20.89
CA PHE A 318 10.85 13.24 22.13
C PHE A 318 10.90 14.76 21.88
N TYR A 319 11.70 15.20 20.91
CA TYR A 319 11.77 16.63 20.52
C TYR A 319 10.40 17.18 20.13
N ARG A 320 9.60 16.39 19.39
CA ARG A 320 8.23 16.77 19.01
C ARG A 320 7.30 16.88 20.21
N ALA A 321 7.38 15.94 21.15
CA ALA A 321 6.55 15.93 22.35
C ALA A 321 6.86 17.15 23.25
N VAL A 322 8.15 17.43 23.51
CA VAL A 322 8.55 18.57 24.34
C VAL A 322 8.22 19.89 23.65
N LEU A 323 8.43 20.00 22.33
CA LEU A 323 8.00 21.18 21.56
C LEU A 323 6.49 21.42 21.69
N GLN A 324 5.67 20.36 21.65
CA GLN A 324 4.22 20.50 21.77
C GLN A 324 3.81 21.08 23.14
N VAL A 325 4.48 20.65 24.22
CA VAL A 325 4.27 21.23 25.56
C VAL A 325 4.66 22.70 25.58
N LEU A 326 5.87 23.04 25.10
CA LEU A 326 6.38 24.40 25.02
C LEU A 326 5.44 25.32 24.22
N CYS A 327 4.97 24.87 23.05
CA CYS A 327 4.03 25.62 22.22
C CYS A 327 2.69 25.86 22.93
N LYS A 328 2.19 24.88 23.69
CA LYS A 328 0.96 25.01 24.47
C LYS A 328 1.10 26.03 25.61
N GLU A 329 2.16 25.93 26.38
CA GLU A 329 2.35 26.74 27.60
C GLU A 329 2.74 28.18 27.28
N VAL A 330 3.64 28.39 26.31
CA VAL A 330 4.22 29.71 26.05
C VAL A 330 3.47 30.48 24.97
N TYR A 331 2.92 29.78 23.98
CA TYR A 331 2.28 30.38 22.80
C TYR A 331 0.78 30.12 22.74
N GLY A 332 0.21 29.35 23.68
CA GLY A 332 -1.21 29.01 23.68
C GLY A 332 -1.64 28.14 22.48
N ILE A 333 -0.69 27.56 21.75
CA ILE A 333 -0.97 26.75 20.57
C ILE A 333 -1.43 25.37 21.05
N THR A 334 -2.70 25.07 20.83
CA THR A 334 -3.29 23.77 21.15
C THR A 334 -3.65 23.04 19.88
N GLN A 335 -3.40 21.72 19.85
CA GLN A 335 -4.03 20.88 18.84
C GLN A 335 -5.52 20.85 19.11
N ARG A 336 -6.33 20.98 18.06
CA ARG A 336 -7.75 20.71 18.14
C ARG A 336 -7.92 19.22 18.46
N SER A 337 -8.20 18.89 19.71
CA SER A 337 -8.80 17.61 20.09
C SER A 337 -10.14 17.94 20.71
N TYR A 338 -11.16 17.24 20.23
CA TYR A 338 -12.56 17.29 20.62
C TYR A 338 -12.83 17.69 22.10
N SER A 339 -13.80 18.59 22.25
CA SER A 339 -14.57 18.97 23.45
C SER A 339 -13.93 19.86 24.55
N LEU A 340 -14.64 20.98 24.77
CA LEU A 340 -14.68 21.90 25.92
C LEU A 340 -13.45 22.77 26.23
N VAL A 341 -13.35 23.93 25.57
CA VAL A 341 -12.65 25.10 26.12
C VAL A 341 -13.63 26.29 26.14
N PRO A 342 -13.76 27.03 27.27
CA PRO A 342 -14.64 28.19 27.39
C PRO A 342 -14.36 29.27 26.34
N GLN A 343 -15.42 29.97 25.94
CA GLN A 343 -15.56 30.89 24.78
C GLN A 343 -14.61 32.10 24.71
N ASN A 344 -13.59 32.21 25.57
CA ASN A 344 -12.76 33.42 25.70
C ASN A 344 -11.25 33.23 25.48
N LYS A 345 -10.81 32.20 24.73
CA LYS A 345 -9.41 32.12 24.26
C LYS A 345 -9.35 32.04 22.74
N THR A 346 -8.57 32.92 22.13
CA THR A 346 -8.22 32.92 20.71
C THR A 346 -7.55 31.58 20.36
N ILE A 347 -8.33 30.62 19.85
CA ILE A 347 -7.83 29.32 19.38
C ILE A 347 -7.13 29.57 18.03
N LEU A 348 -5.80 29.59 18.03
CA LEU A 348 -5.03 29.56 16.79
C LEU A 348 -5.11 28.14 16.20
N LYS A 349 -6.00 27.96 15.21
CA LYS A 349 -6.08 26.73 14.41
C LYS A 349 -4.76 26.53 13.67
N ILE A 350 -3.97 25.57 14.12
CA ILE A 350 -2.69 25.27 13.53
C ILE A 350 -2.55 23.73 13.43
N ASP A 351 -2.89 23.14 12.27
CA ASP A 351 -2.33 21.83 11.85
C ASP A 351 -0.91 22.06 11.28
N GLN A 352 -0.06 22.78 12.01
CA GLN A 352 1.31 23.04 11.55
C GLN A 352 2.18 21.84 11.83
N ARG A 353 2.60 21.19 10.75
CA ARG A 353 3.49 20.04 10.79
C ARG A 353 4.93 20.51 10.78
N VAL A 354 5.72 20.11 11.79
CA VAL A 354 7.17 20.36 11.81
C VAL A 354 7.89 19.76 10.60
N GLY A 355 7.45 18.60 10.11
CA GLY A 355 8.06 17.92 8.95
C GLY A 355 9.48 17.46 9.24
N LYS A 356 10.41 17.70 8.31
CA LYS A 356 11.83 17.26 8.35
C LYS A 356 12.76 18.24 9.11
N ILE A 357 12.25 19.01 10.08
CA ILE A 357 13.08 19.96 10.85
C ILE A 357 14.10 19.23 11.71
N PHE A 358 13.73 18.10 12.32
CA PHE A 358 14.64 17.32 13.18
C PHE A 358 15.96 17.00 12.49
N SER A 359 15.93 16.45 11.27
CA SER A 359 17.14 16.10 10.51
C SER A 359 18.00 17.31 10.09
N LYS A 360 17.47 18.53 10.22
CA LYS A 360 18.17 19.77 9.91
C LYS A 360 18.62 20.51 11.17
N SER A 361 18.40 19.95 12.35
CA SER A 361 18.66 20.61 13.63
C SER A 361 19.88 19.98 14.31
N SER A 362 20.75 20.81 14.87
CA SER A 362 21.95 20.33 15.58
C SER A 362 21.71 20.06 17.06
N SER A 363 20.69 20.66 17.65
CA SER A 363 20.32 20.53 19.06
C SER A 363 18.81 20.68 19.27
N PHE A 364 18.32 20.42 20.48
CA PHE A 364 16.93 20.67 20.83
C PHE A 364 16.57 22.16 20.72
N THR A 365 17.45 23.05 21.19
CA THR A 365 17.28 24.50 21.06
C THR A 365 17.12 24.92 19.61
N ASP A 366 18.04 24.51 18.74
CA ASP A 366 17.98 24.81 17.30
C ASP A 366 16.70 24.24 16.65
N TYR A 367 16.30 23.03 17.06
CA TYR A 367 15.04 22.42 16.63
C TYR A 367 13.81 23.26 17.01
N VAL A 368 13.75 23.77 18.25
CA VAL A 368 12.65 24.62 18.72
C VAL A 368 12.65 25.95 17.96
N ARG A 369 13.78 26.63 17.84
CA ARG A 369 13.90 27.91 17.11
C ARG A 369 13.43 27.76 15.66
N LYS A 370 13.92 26.73 14.94
CA LYS A 370 13.49 26.44 13.56
C LYS A 370 12.00 26.11 13.46
N SER A 371 11.45 25.40 14.44
CA SER A 371 10.03 25.06 14.49
C SER A 371 9.16 26.30 14.70
N LEU A 372 9.50 27.15 15.68
CA LEU A 372 8.79 28.40 15.96
C LEU A 372 8.82 29.37 14.77
N LYS A 373 9.98 29.53 14.11
CA LYS A 373 10.08 30.32 12.87
C LYS A 373 9.16 29.80 11.77
N LYS A 374 9.12 28.48 11.57
CA LYS A 374 8.19 27.86 10.61
C LYS A 374 6.74 28.09 10.98
N PHE A 375 6.44 28.19 12.28
CA PHE A 375 5.11 28.43 12.81
C PHE A 375 4.68 29.90 12.77
N GLY A 376 5.56 30.80 12.31
CA GLY A 376 5.33 32.25 12.33
C GLY A 376 5.26 32.81 13.76
N GLN A 377 5.85 32.11 14.73
CA GLN A 377 5.88 32.54 16.12
C GLN A 377 7.18 33.29 16.42
N ASP A 378 7.11 34.24 17.34
CA ASP A 378 8.29 34.92 17.86
C ASP A 378 9.17 33.92 18.61
N ASP A 379 10.26 33.51 17.97
CA ASP A 379 11.17 32.57 18.58
C ASP A 379 11.98 33.23 19.70
N SER A 380 12.13 34.55 19.76
CA SER A 380 12.94 35.26 20.76
C SER A 380 12.34 35.32 22.18
N LYS A 381 11.04 35.02 22.31
CA LYS A 381 10.28 35.06 23.58
C LYS A 381 10.86 34.16 24.68
N LEU A 382 11.58 33.10 24.31
CA LEU A 382 12.27 32.21 25.25
C LEU A 382 13.77 32.34 25.08
N THR A 383 14.52 32.30 26.17
CA THR A 383 15.97 32.13 26.19
C THR A 383 16.36 30.68 25.88
N ASP A 384 17.60 30.45 25.45
CA ASP A 384 18.11 29.09 25.21
C ASP A 384 18.08 28.23 26.49
N GLN A 385 18.29 28.86 27.65
CA GLN A 385 18.23 28.21 28.96
C GLN A 385 16.81 27.76 29.30
N GLU A 386 15.80 28.59 29.06
CA GLU A 386 14.39 28.20 29.26
C GLU A 386 14.01 27.05 28.34
N ILE A 387 14.40 27.08 27.06
CA ILE A 387 14.15 25.99 26.12
C ILE A 387 14.79 24.68 26.61
N MET A 388 16.05 24.72 27.03
CA MET A 388 16.72 23.53 27.57
C MET A 388 16.13 23.08 28.92
N GLY A 389 15.55 23.98 29.71
CA GLY A 389 14.79 23.64 30.91
C GLY A 389 13.61 22.72 30.61
N TYR A 390 12.87 22.95 29.52
CA TYR A 390 11.82 22.03 29.08
C TYR A 390 12.39 20.65 28.72
N TYR A 391 13.50 20.61 27.98
CA TYR A 391 14.14 19.35 27.62
C TYR A 391 14.50 18.53 28.86
N GLN A 392 15.21 19.15 29.81
CA GLN A 392 15.70 18.49 31.03
C GLN A 392 14.55 18.04 31.94
N ASN A 393 13.49 18.85 32.07
CA ASN A 393 12.33 18.51 32.88
C ASN A 393 11.58 17.27 32.37
N TYR A 394 11.53 17.08 31.04
CA TYR A 394 10.83 15.94 30.43
C TYR A 394 11.73 14.75 30.08
N GLU A 395 13.06 14.91 30.13
CA GLU A 395 14.01 13.84 29.82
C GLU A 395 13.80 12.55 30.64
N PRO A 396 13.50 12.60 31.96
CA PRO A 396 13.19 11.41 32.74
C PRO A 396 12.00 10.59 32.20
N ARG A 397 11.06 11.24 31.50
CA ARG A 397 9.86 10.61 30.93
C ARG A 397 10.09 10.02 29.53
N ARG A 398 11.33 10.06 29.01
CA ARG A 398 11.68 9.49 27.70
C ARG A 398 11.30 8.01 27.60
N ASN A 399 11.46 7.25 28.68
CA ASN A 399 11.10 5.82 28.72
C ASN A 399 9.58 5.60 28.59
N GLU A 400 8.75 6.47 29.17
CA GLU A 400 7.29 6.41 29.01
C GLU A 400 6.89 6.65 27.55
N LEU A 401 7.49 7.65 26.90
CA LEU A 401 7.25 7.94 25.49
C LEU A 401 7.67 6.77 24.59
N GLU A 402 8.80 6.15 24.89
CA GLU A 402 9.27 4.98 24.17
C GLU A 402 8.32 3.80 24.34
N ALA A 403 7.91 3.48 25.56
CA ALA A 403 6.94 2.42 25.85
C ALA A 403 5.62 2.65 25.10
N PHE A 404 5.10 3.88 25.12
CA PHE A 404 3.90 4.25 24.39
C PHE A 404 4.03 4.04 22.87
N ASN A 405 5.15 4.47 22.27
CA ASN A 405 5.33 4.28 20.82
C ASN A 405 5.55 2.81 20.46
N ARG A 406 6.21 2.02 21.30
CA ARG A 406 6.32 0.56 21.12
C ARG A 406 4.95 -0.10 21.16
N LEU A 407 4.09 0.28 22.11
CA LEU A 407 2.71 -0.21 22.18
C LEU A 407 1.92 0.14 20.90
N LYS A 408 2.07 1.35 20.36
CA LYS A 408 1.44 1.74 19.09
C LYS A 408 1.89 0.88 17.91
N VAL A 409 3.18 0.57 17.84
CA VAL A 409 3.72 -0.32 16.79
C VAL A 409 3.18 -1.74 16.97
N PHE A 410 3.12 -2.22 18.20
CA PHE A 410 2.61 -3.55 18.51
C PHE A 410 1.13 -3.72 18.16
N LEU A 411 0.30 -2.70 18.40
CA LEU A 411 -1.13 -2.70 18.08
C LEU A 411 -1.43 -2.38 16.60
N ALA A 412 -0.45 -1.89 15.83
CA ALA A 412 -0.65 -1.50 14.44
C ALA A 412 -1.24 -2.62 13.56
N PRO A 413 -0.76 -3.88 13.63
CA PRO A 413 -1.32 -4.98 12.84
C PRO A 413 -2.77 -5.29 13.20
N CYS A 414 -3.18 -5.13 14.47
CA CYS A 414 -4.57 -5.35 14.89
C CYS A 414 -5.51 -4.32 14.25
N ILE A 415 -5.09 -3.06 14.21
CA ILE A 415 -5.88 -1.97 13.59
C ILE A 415 -5.94 -2.15 12.07
N GLU A 416 -4.83 -2.52 11.43
CA GLU A 416 -4.83 -2.86 10.00
C GLU A 416 -5.71 -4.08 9.70
N ALA A 417 -5.60 -5.15 10.48
CA ALA A 417 -6.40 -6.37 10.32
C ALA A 417 -7.90 -6.07 10.39
N LEU A 418 -8.31 -5.22 11.32
CA LEU A 418 -9.70 -4.80 11.45
C LEU A 418 -10.24 -4.07 10.21
N ILE A 419 -9.46 -3.15 9.64
CA ILE A 419 -9.81 -2.49 8.37
C ILE A 419 -9.88 -3.50 7.21
N LEU A 420 -8.96 -4.47 7.17
CA LEU A 420 -8.94 -5.50 6.14
C LEU A 420 -10.10 -6.50 6.27
N LEU A 421 -10.46 -6.87 7.49
CA LEU A 421 -11.59 -7.75 7.79
C LEU A 421 -12.92 -7.07 7.49
N ASP A 422 -13.07 -5.78 7.79
CA ASP A 422 -14.24 -4.99 7.39
C ASP A 422 -14.48 -5.06 5.87
N ARG A 423 -13.41 -4.86 5.08
CA ARG A 423 -13.45 -4.97 3.61
C ARG A 423 -13.81 -6.37 3.14
N LEU A 424 -13.26 -7.40 3.80
CA LEU A 424 -13.57 -8.79 3.47
C LEU A 424 -15.04 -9.12 3.78
N CYS A 425 -15.56 -8.67 4.92
CA CYS A 425 -16.97 -8.80 5.28
C CYS A 425 -17.86 -8.10 4.25
N TYR A 426 -17.56 -6.86 3.89
CA TYR A 426 -18.28 -6.13 2.83
C TYR A 426 -18.36 -6.93 1.52
N LEU A 427 -17.26 -7.57 1.09
CA LEU A 427 -17.26 -8.38 -0.13
C LEU A 427 -18.10 -9.65 0.02
N ARG A 428 -18.12 -10.27 1.20
CA ARG A 428 -18.94 -11.47 1.48
C ARG A 428 -20.43 -11.16 1.59
N GLU A 429 -20.78 -9.93 1.90
CA GLU A 429 -22.17 -9.45 1.89
C GLU A 429 -22.71 -9.28 0.45
N GLN A 430 -21.85 -9.27 -0.57
CA GLN A 430 -22.27 -9.11 -1.97
C GLN A 430 -22.72 -10.44 -2.58
N GLY A 431 -23.92 -10.46 -3.18
CA GLY A 431 -24.51 -11.68 -3.77
C GLY A 431 -23.82 -12.19 -5.04
N ASN A 432 -22.96 -11.40 -5.69
CA ASN A 432 -22.30 -11.72 -6.96
C ASN A 432 -20.84 -12.17 -6.81
N ILE A 433 -20.38 -12.47 -5.59
CA ILE A 433 -19.00 -12.87 -5.30
C ILE A 433 -18.91 -14.38 -5.16
N ALA A 434 -18.01 -15.00 -5.95
CA ALA A 434 -17.73 -16.42 -5.85
C ALA A 434 -16.67 -16.72 -4.78
N TRP A 435 -15.68 -15.84 -4.65
CA TRP A 435 -14.60 -16.00 -3.68
C TRP A 435 -14.03 -14.65 -3.24
N SER A 436 -13.65 -14.56 -1.97
CA SER A 436 -12.92 -13.42 -1.43
C SER A 436 -11.97 -13.86 -0.30
N GLY A 437 -10.80 -13.22 -0.23
CA GLY A 437 -9.79 -13.56 0.77
C GLY A 437 -8.75 -12.46 1.00
N LEU A 438 -8.08 -12.55 2.14
CA LEU A 438 -6.88 -11.77 2.45
C LEU A 438 -5.65 -12.59 2.10
N VAL A 439 -4.79 -12.05 1.24
CA VAL A 439 -3.58 -12.74 0.76
C VAL A 439 -2.36 -11.93 1.13
N LYS A 440 -1.41 -12.53 1.87
CA LYS A 440 -0.10 -11.93 2.13
C LYS A 440 0.76 -12.02 0.86
N LEU A 441 0.83 -10.93 0.10
CA LEU A 441 1.56 -10.86 -1.17
C LEU A 441 3.05 -10.56 -0.99
N PHE A 442 3.39 -9.78 0.04
CA PHE A 442 4.74 -9.24 0.19
C PHE A 442 5.40 -9.66 1.49
N ASP A 443 6.73 -9.63 1.46
CA ASP A 443 7.53 -9.64 2.68
C ASP A 443 7.25 -8.35 3.49
N PRO A 444 6.85 -8.44 4.77
CA PRO A 444 6.43 -7.29 5.57
C PRO A 444 7.59 -6.34 5.92
N VAL A 445 8.85 -6.78 5.82
CA VAL A 445 10.02 -5.91 5.98
C VAL A 445 10.22 -5.08 4.72
N LYS A 446 10.11 -5.69 3.54
CA LYS A 446 10.23 -4.99 2.24
C LYS A 446 9.03 -4.09 1.96
N SER A 447 7.81 -4.61 2.09
CA SER A 447 6.56 -3.86 1.95
C SER A 447 5.64 -4.17 3.13
N PRO A 448 5.62 -3.32 4.18
CA PRO A 448 4.77 -3.50 5.36
C PRO A 448 3.30 -3.66 5.04
N ARG A 449 2.86 -3.03 3.94
CA ARG A 449 1.54 -3.22 3.37
C ARG A 449 1.54 -4.47 2.52
N CYS A 450 1.57 -5.59 3.23
CA CYS A 450 1.81 -6.90 2.65
C CYS A 450 0.53 -7.67 2.34
N TYR A 451 -0.63 -7.27 2.87
CA TYR A 451 -1.90 -7.95 2.63
C TYR A 451 -2.68 -7.30 1.49
N ALA A 452 -3.17 -8.14 0.57
CA ALA A 452 -4.13 -7.78 -0.45
C ALA A 452 -5.52 -8.32 -0.11
N VAL A 453 -6.54 -7.51 -0.38
CA VAL A 453 -7.91 -7.99 -0.53
C VAL A 453 -8.06 -8.48 -1.96
N VAL A 454 -8.33 -9.77 -2.12
CA VAL A 454 -8.51 -10.40 -3.44
C VAL A 454 -9.92 -10.96 -3.52
N SER A 455 -10.60 -10.74 -4.64
CA SER A 455 -11.95 -11.28 -4.84
C SER A 455 -12.26 -11.56 -6.31
N LEU A 456 -13.12 -12.55 -6.52
CA LEU A 456 -13.59 -13.06 -7.80
C LEU A 456 -15.11 -13.01 -7.83
N LYS A 457 -15.67 -12.50 -8.93
CA LYS A 457 -17.11 -12.61 -9.17
C LYS A 457 -17.52 -14.02 -9.58
N GLN A 458 -18.80 -14.31 -9.41
CA GLN A 458 -19.43 -15.42 -10.09
C GLN A 458 -19.30 -15.26 -11.62
N PRO A 459 -19.09 -16.36 -12.37
CA PRO A 459 -18.91 -16.33 -13.82
C PRO A 459 -20.01 -15.60 -14.59
#